data_AF-A0A820L864-F1
#
_entry.id   AF-A0A820L864-F1
#
_cell.length_a   1.000
_cell.length_b   1.000
_cell.length_c   1.000
_cell.angle_alpha   90.00
_cell.angle_beta   90.00
_cell.angle_gamma   90.00
#
_symmetry.space_group_name_H-M   'P 1'
#
loop_
_entity.id
_entity.type
_entity.pdbx_description
1 polymer ?
#
loop_
_entity_poly.entity_id
_entity_poly.type
_entity_poly.pdbx_seq_one_letter_code
_entity_poly.pdbx_strand_id
1 'polypeptide(L)'
;LFGEGPAERRERLRNLISRLSDDEIAQKLRKKEEDDRKNEDTKEEVTWYHEGSDELQMARYWIAQYSLPKAKERIQRLKEYVAIPEVHRTARVQNLYRALRATSLHCSQVGDARPLSYCEFSPNDQMVAVSSWSGLCKIWTVPDCRHVRTLRGHT
;
A
#
# COMPACT_ATOMS: atom_id res chain seq x y z
N LEU A 1 -40.18 -20.04 -16.30
CA LEU A 1 -39.96 -20.86 -17.51
C LEU A 1 -38.69 -21.67 -17.27
N PHE A 2 -38.81 -22.92 -16.84
CA PHE A 2 -37.66 -23.76 -16.48
C PHE A 2 -37.38 -24.74 -17.64
N GLY A 3 -36.11 -24.88 -18.01
CA GLY A 3 -35.65 -25.80 -19.06
C GLY A 3 -35.32 -25.19 -20.43
N GLU A 4 -35.44 -23.87 -20.60
CA GLU A 4 -35.17 -23.20 -21.89
C GLU A 4 -33.67 -23.24 -22.25
N GLY A 5 -33.35 -23.85 -23.40
CA GLY A 5 -32.01 -23.92 -23.95
C GLY A 5 -31.51 -22.59 -24.54
N PRO A 6 -30.20 -22.43 -24.82
CA PRO A 6 -29.65 -21.19 -25.37
C PRO A 6 -30.26 -20.77 -26.72
N ALA A 7 -30.67 -21.73 -27.56
CA ALA A 7 -31.29 -21.47 -28.85
C ALA A 7 -32.73 -20.94 -28.71
N GLU A 8 -33.55 -21.61 -27.90
CA GLU A 8 -34.93 -21.23 -27.60
C GLU A 8 -35.00 -19.84 -26.95
N ARG A 9 -34.03 -19.53 -26.07
CA ARG A 9 -33.90 -18.20 -25.45
C ARG A 9 -33.66 -17.10 -26.48
N ARG A 10 -32.81 -17.35 -27.47
CA ARG A 10 -32.53 -16.37 -28.55
C ARG A 10 -33.76 -16.17 -29.42
N GLU A 11 -34.45 -17.25 -29.78
CA GLU A 11 -35.66 -17.18 -30.60
C GLU A 11 -36.80 -16.44 -29.90
N ARG A 12 -37.02 -16.72 -28.61
CA ARG A 12 -37.99 -15.98 -27.79
C ARG A 12 -37.63 -14.50 -27.68
N LEU A 13 -36.36 -14.18 -27.46
CA LEU A 13 -35.90 -12.78 -27.41
C LEU A 13 -36.11 -12.09 -28.76
N ARG A 14 -35.85 -12.78 -29.87
CA ARG A 14 -36.08 -12.24 -31.22
C ARG A 14 -37.56 -11.94 -31.47
N ASN A 15 -38.45 -12.85 -31.07
CA ASN A 15 -39.91 -12.66 -31.15
C ASN A 15 -40.42 -11.55 -30.21
N LEU A 16 -39.73 -11.32 -29.09
CA LEU A 16 -40.05 -10.23 -28.16
C LEU A 16 -39.59 -8.88 -28.74
N ILE A 17 -38.38 -8.81 -29.29
CA ILE A 17 -37.81 -7.62 -29.91
C ILE A 17 -38.62 -7.23 -31.14
N SER A 18 -39.08 -8.18 -31.95
CA SER A 18 -39.90 -7.89 -33.14
C SER A 18 -41.25 -7.25 -32.82
N ARG A 19 -41.73 -7.33 -31.57
CA ARG A 19 -42.99 -6.74 -31.11
C ARG A 19 -42.81 -5.39 -30.41
N LEU A 20 -41.57 -5.01 -30.12
CA LEU A 20 -41.24 -3.78 -29.38
C LEU A 20 -40.69 -2.74 -30.36
N SER A 21 -40.99 -1.46 -30.12
CA SER A 21 -40.35 -0.36 -30.85
C SER A 21 -38.91 -0.17 -30.36
N ASP A 22 -38.03 0.37 -31.22
CA ASP A 22 -36.63 0.67 -30.87
C ASP A 22 -36.51 1.58 -29.63
N ASP A 23 -37.47 2.50 -29.45
CA ASP A 23 -37.55 3.38 -28.27
C ASP A 23 -37.83 2.61 -26.97
N GLU A 24 -38.69 1.57 -27.02
CA GLU A 24 -39.02 0.75 -25.85
C GLU A 24 -37.84 -0.14 -25.43
N ILE A 25 -37.04 -0.58 -26.41
CA ILE A 25 -35.81 -1.34 -26.19
C ILE A 25 -34.77 -0.45 -25.50
N ALA A 26 -34.58 0.76 -26.02
CA ALA A 26 -33.65 1.74 -25.44
C ALA A 26 -34.03 2.09 -23.99
N GLN A 27 -35.33 2.25 -23.70
CA GLN A 27 -35.81 2.54 -22.34
C GLN A 27 -35.56 1.37 -21.37
N LYS A 28 -35.76 0.12 -21.82
CA LYS A 28 -35.48 -1.08 -21.00
C LYS A 28 -33.99 -1.28 -20.73
N LEU A 29 -33.12 -0.99 -21.71
CA LEU A 29 -31.67 -1.05 -21.52
C LEU A 29 -31.19 0.01 -20.52
N ARG A 30 -31.66 1.26 -20.65
CA ARG A 30 -31.35 2.33 -19.68
C ARG A 30 -31.82 1.98 -18.28
N LYS A 31 -33.03 1.45 -18.13
CA LYS A 31 -33.55 1.02 -16.83
C LYS A 31 -32.71 -0.11 -16.22
N LYS A 32 -32.26 -1.07 -17.04
CA LYS A 32 -31.36 -2.13 -16.58
C LYS A 32 -30.01 -1.57 -16.14
N GLU A 33 -29.43 -0.64 -16.88
CA GLU A 33 -28.17 0.02 -16.50
C GLU A 33 -28.32 0.83 -15.19
N GLU A 34 -29.46 1.51 -14.99
CA GLU A 34 -29.77 2.19 -13.74
C GLU A 34 -29.95 1.22 -12.57
N ASP A 35 -30.61 0.08 -12.79
CA ASP A 35 -30.80 -0.97 -11.77
C ASP A 35 -29.46 -1.66 -11.43
N ASP A 36 -28.60 -1.91 -12.41
CA ASP A 36 -27.26 -2.49 -12.22
C ASP A 36 -26.34 -1.50 -11.46
N ARG A 37 -26.38 -0.20 -11.78
CA ARG A 37 -25.66 0.85 -11.03
C ARG A 37 -26.18 0.97 -9.60
N LYS A 38 -27.49 0.99 -9.40
CA LYS A 38 -28.08 0.97 -8.05
C LYS A 38 -27.62 -0.25 -7.27
N ASN A 39 -27.60 -1.43 -7.88
CA ASN A 39 -27.11 -2.64 -7.22
C ASN A 39 -25.62 -2.60 -6.89
N GLU A 40 -24.77 -1.94 -7.71
CA GLU A 40 -23.37 -1.68 -7.37
C GLU A 40 -23.24 -0.69 -6.21
N ASP A 41 -23.98 0.42 -6.25
CA ASP A 41 -23.98 1.44 -5.20
C ASP A 41 -24.58 0.92 -3.87
N THR A 42 -25.45 -0.09 -3.92
CA THR A 42 -26.04 -0.75 -2.73
C THR A 42 -25.24 -1.97 -2.26
N LYS A 43 -24.13 -2.34 -2.91
CA LYS A 43 -23.17 -3.28 -2.31
C LYS A 43 -22.45 -2.54 -1.19
N GLU A 44 -23.10 -2.46 -0.03
CA GLU A 44 -22.40 -2.14 1.21
C GLU A 44 -21.19 -3.09 1.30
N GLU A 45 -19.99 -2.53 1.37
CA GLU A 45 -18.78 -3.31 1.67
C GLU A 45 -18.93 -3.88 3.09
N VAL A 46 -19.62 -5.00 3.21
CA VAL A 46 -19.81 -5.67 4.49
C VAL A 46 -18.44 -6.14 4.96
N THR A 47 -17.90 -5.45 5.96
CA THR A 47 -16.67 -5.89 6.62
C THR A 47 -16.98 -7.17 7.39
N TRP A 48 -16.60 -8.31 6.81
CA TRP A 48 -16.79 -9.61 7.40
C TRP A 48 -15.68 -9.90 8.43
N TYR A 49 -16.07 -10.18 9.67
CA TYR A 49 -15.13 -10.60 10.72
C TYR A 49 -15.03 -12.12 10.78
N HIS A 50 -13.81 -12.62 10.90
CA HIS A 50 -13.52 -14.03 11.14
C HIS A 50 -12.78 -14.19 12.46
N GLU A 51 -13.07 -15.27 13.19
CA GLU A 51 -12.27 -15.62 14.36
C GLU A 51 -10.83 -15.93 13.92
N GLY A 52 -9.87 -15.40 14.68
CA GLY A 52 -8.45 -15.65 14.44
C GLY A 52 -7.99 -16.90 15.19
N SER A 53 -6.85 -17.46 14.79
CA SER A 53 -6.22 -18.53 15.57
C SER A 53 -5.66 -18.02 16.90
N ASP A 54 -5.42 -18.93 17.84
CA ASP A 54 -4.86 -18.62 19.15
C ASP A 54 -3.46 -17.98 19.02
N GLU A 55 -2.65 -18.39 18.03
CA GLU A 55 -1.33 -17.80 17.79
C GLU A 55 -1.45 -16.33 17.36
N LEU A 56 -2.45 -15.99 16.55
CA LEU A 56 -2.72 -14.62 16.15
C LEU A 56 -3.14 -13.78 17.36
N GLN A 57 -3.94 -14.35 18.26
CA GLN A 57 -4.32 -13.68 19.51
C GLN A 57 -3.09 -13.39 20.38
N MET A 58 -2.23 -14.38 20.59
CA MET A 58 -0.98 -14.20 21.35
C MET A 58 -0.06 -13.15 20.72
N ALA A 59 0.11 -13.19 19.40
CA ALA A 59 0.90 -12.18 18.67
C ALA A 59 0.32 -10.77 18.85
N ARG A 60 -1.01 -10.62 18.81
CA ARG A 60 -1.67 -9.33 19.04
C ARG A 60 -1.45 -8.82 20.47
N TYR A 61 -1.52 -9.69 21.47
CA TYR A 61 -1.17 -9.33 22.85
C TYR A 61 0.27 -8.86 22.97
N TRP A 62 1.22 -9.56 22.34
CA TRP A 62 2.62 -9.16 22.34
C TRP A 62 2.83 -7.80 21.65
N ILE A 63 2.21 -7.59 20.47
CA ILE A 63 2.25 -6.31 19.76
C ILE A 63 1.68 -5.20 20.65
N ALA A 64 0.59 -5.44 21.36
CA ALA A 64 -0.01 -4.46 22.26
C ALA A 64 0.93 -4.14 23.44
N GLN A 65 1.49 -5.16 24.09
CA GLN A 65 2.45 -4.98 25.19
C GLN A 65 3.71 -4.22 24.77
N TYR A 66 4.19 -4.42 23.53
CA TYR A 66 5.33 -3.69 22.98
C TYR A 66 4.97 -2.26 22.55
N SER A 67 3.85 -2.08 21.87
CA SER A 67 3.49 -0.82 21.22
C SER A 67 2.88 0.22 22.16
N LEU A 68 2.10 -0.19 23.17
CA LEU A 68 1.42 0.73 24.08
C LEU A 68 2.40 1.56 24.94
N PRO A 69 3.45 0.98 25.58
CA PRO A 69 4.45 1.77 26.29
C PRO A 69 5.21 2.71 25.37
N LYS A 70 5.57 2.27 24.15
CA LYS A 70 6.24 3.12 23.16
C LYS A 70 5.36 4.27 22.68
N ALA A 71 4.05 4.03 22.53
CA ALA A 71 3.10 5.09 22.20
C ALA A 71 3.01 6.11 23.33
N LYS A 72 2.99 5.67 24.59
CA LYS A 72 3.05 6.56 25.76
C LYS A 72 4.32 7.40 25.76
N GLU A 73 5.50 6.80 25.57
CA GLU A 73 6.77 7.53 25.47
C GLU A 73 6.78 8.53 24.31
N ARG A 74 6.27 8.12 23.15
CA ARG A 74 6.17 9.01 21.97
C ARG A 74 5.29 10.22 22.27
N ILE A 75 4.13 10.03 22.90
CA ILE A 75 3.25 11.12 23.30
C ILE A 75 3.92 12.02 24.35
N GLN A 76 4.63 11.44 25.30
CA GLN A 76 5.37 12.18 26.32
C GLN A 76 6.43 13.09 25.69
N ARG A 77 7.25 12.56 24.78
CA ARG A 77 8.24 13.35 24.01
C ARG A 77 7.58 14.46 23.19
N LEU A 78 6.40 14.22 22.63
CA LEU A 78 5.65 15.24 21.89
C LEU A 78 5.14 16.36 22.81
N LYS A 79 4.64 16.02 24.00
CA LYS A 79 4.24 17.00 25.02
C LYS A 79 5.41 17.88 25.44
N GLU A 80 6.56 17.26 25.71
CA GLU A 80 7.81 17.95 26.02
C GLU A 80 8.22 18.88 24.87
N TYR A 81 8.14 18.41 23.61
CA TYR A 81 8.41 19.23 22.44
C TYR A 81 7.46 20.43 22.29
N VAL A 82 6.17 20.24 22.57
CA VAL A 82 5.17 21.31 22.53
C VAL A 82 5.38 22.34 23.64
N ALA A 83 5.88 21.91 24.80
CA ALA A 83 6.25 22.80 25.90
C ALA A 83 7.43 23.72 25.57
N ILE A 84 8.27 23.36 24.60
CA ILE A 84 9.37 24.22 24.12
C ILE A 84 8.78 25.48 23.45
N PRO A 85 9.24 26.69 23.81
CA PRO A 85 8.80 27.93 23.17
C PRO A 85 8.99 27.93 21.64
N GLU A 86 8.07 28.60 20.94
CA GLU A 86 8.04 28.60 19.47
C GLU A 86 9.37 29.06 18.85
N VAL A 87 10.02 30.07 19.42
CA VAL A 87 11.30 30.60 18.94
C VAL A 87 12.36 29.50 18.81
N HIS A 88 12.47 28.61 19.81
CA HIS A 88 13.43 27.50 19.79
C HIS A 88 13.05 26.44 18.75
N ARG A 89 11.75 26.14 18.59
CA ARG A 89 11.27 25.20 17.56
C ARG A 89 11.58 25.74 16.17
N THR A 90 11.28 27.01 15.91
CA THR A 90 11.56 27.67 14.64
C THR A 90 13.06 27.70 14.35
N ALA A 91 13.91 28.01 15.34
CA ALA A 91 15.36 27.95 15.17
C ALA A 91 15.85 26.54 14.80
N ARG A 92 15.31 25.48 15.42
CA ARG A 92 15.64 24.09 15.08
C ARG A 92 15.24 23.74 13.64
N VAL A 93 14.06 24.17 13.21
CA VAL A 93 13.59 23.98 11.82
C VAL A 93 14.47 24.74 10.82
N GLN A 94 14.88 25.97 11.13
CA GLN A 94 15.79 26.73 10.26
C GLN A 94 17.18 26.08 10.15
N ASN A 95 17.72 25.53 11.25
CA ASN A 95 18.96 24.77 11.21
C ASN A 95 18.83 23.50 10.34
N LEU A 96 17.69 22.80 10.44
CA LEU A 96 17.39 21.66 9.57
C LEU A 96 17.36 22.07 8.09
N TYR A 97 16.67 23.15 7.75
CA TYR A 97 16.63 23.66 6.37
C TYR A 97 18.02 24.06 5.85
N ARG A 98 18.86 24.63 6.70
CA ARG A 98 20.25 24.94 6.34
C ARG A 98 21.03 23.66 6.03
N ALA A 99 20.92 22.63 6.86
CA ALA A 99 21.57 21.34 6.63
C ALA A 99 21.06 20.66 5.34
N LEU A 100 19.74 20.65 5.11
CA LEU A 100 19.13 20.09 3.91
C LEU A 100 19.55 20.83 2.63
N ARG A 101 19.73 22.15 2.68
CA ARG A 101 20.27 22.90 1.53
C ARG A 101 21.73 22.58 1.23
N ALA A 102 22.48 22.12 2.24
CA ALA A 102 23.89 21.74 2.09
C ALA A 102 24.07 20.27 1.69
N THR A 103 22.99 19.45 1.63
CA THR A 103 23.12 18.06 1.20
C THR A 103 23.48 17.99 -0.28
N SER A 104 24.57 17.30 -0.57
CA SER A 104 25.07 17.05 -1.92
C SER A 104 25.39 15.56 -2.08
N LEU A 105 25.51 15.11 -3.33
CA LEU A 105 25.88 13.73 -3.63
C LEU A 105 27.30 13.45 -3.11
N HIS A 106 27.43 12.50 -2.17
CA HIS A 106 28.72 12.11 -1.60
C HIS A 106 29.42 11.01 -2.42
N CYS A 107 28.72 9.90 -2.70
CA CYS A 107 29.18 8.81 -3.55
C CYS A 107 28.08 8.33 -4.50
N SER A 108 28.49 7.72 -5.61
CA SER A 108 27.62 6.98 -6.52
C SER A 108 28.31 5.66 -6.85
N GLN A 109 27.56 4.57 -6.77
CA GLN A 109 28.09 3.22 -6.95
C GLN A 109 27.12 2.41 -7.81
N VAL A 110 27.66 1.61 -8.74
CA VAL A 110 26.84 0.68 -9.53
C VAL A 110 26.39 -0.47 -8.65
N GLY A 111 25.08 -0.49 -8.36
CA GLY A 111 24.49 -1.51 -7.48
C GLY A 111 24.35 -2.87 -8.15
N ASP A 112 23.77 -2.94 -9.35
CA ASP A 112 23.61 -4.21 -10.08
C ASP A 112 23.37 -4.02 -11.59
N ALA A 113 23.36 -5.12 -12.35
CA ALA A 113 23.07 -5.12 -13.79
C ALA A 113 21.57 -4.88 -14.12
N ARG A 114 20.68 -5.13 -13.14
CA ARG A 114 19.24 -4.85 -13.24
C ARG A 114 18.88 -3.68 -12.33
N PRO A 115 17.75 -2.98 -12.59
CA PRO A 115 17.28 -1.89 -11.75
C PRO A 115 17.22 -2.29 -10.27
N LEU A 116 17.55 -1.33 -9.40
CA LEU A 116 17.40 -1.48 -7.96
C LEU A 116 15.93 -1.26 -7.60
N SER A 117 15.38 -2.09 -6.72
CA SER A 117 13.99 -2.00 -6.28
C SER A 117 13.84 -1.26 -4.96
N TYR A 118 14.80 -1.40 -4.04
CA TYR A 118 14.72 -0.83 -2.70
C TYR A 118 16.12 -0.67 -2.10
N CYS A 119 16.23 0.22 -1.10
CA CYS A 119 17.42 0.34 -0.27
C CYS A 119 17.05 0.77 1.15
N GLU A 120 17.72 0.20 2.16
CA GLU A 120 17.49 0.49 3.56
C GLU A 120 18.79 0.52 4.36
N PHE A 121 18.94 1.52 5.21
CA PHE A 121 20.09 1.63 6.11
C PHE A 121 19.95 0.68 7.29
N SER A 122 21.08 0.14 7.74
CA SER A 122 21.16 -0.53 9.02
C SER A 122 20.78 0.44 10.16
N PRO A 123 20.17 -0.02 11.27
CA PRO A 123 19.79 0.85 12.39
C PRO A 123 20.93 1.64 13.06
N ASN A 124 22.18 1.27 12.79
CA ASN A 124 23.38 1.96 13.26
C ASN A 124 24.06 2.85 12.19
N ASP A 125 23.41 3.02 11.03
CA ASP A 125 23.87 3.85 9.89
C ASP A 125 25.23 3.47 9.27
N GLN A 126 25.76 2.27 9.56
CA GLN A 126 27.08 1.82 9.05
C GLN A 126 26.99 1.06 7.73
N MET A 127 25.82 0.54 7.38
CA MET A 127 25.61 -0.25 6.18
C MET A 127 24.29 0.13 5.50
N VAL A 128 24.18 -0.19 4.22
CA VAL A 128 22.95 -0.10 3.44
C VAL A 128 22.72 -1.41 2.70
N ALA A 129 21.54 -1.98 2.86
CA ALA A 129 21.07 -3.11 2.07
C ALA A 129 20.35 -2.58 0.83
N VAL A 130 20.64 -3.17 -0.33
CA VAL A 130 20.08 -2.79 -1.62
C VAL A 130 19.52 -4.04 -2.29
N SER A 131 18.26 -4.01 -2.71
CA SER A 131 17.62 -5.08 -3.46
C SER A 131 17.55 -4.75 -4.96
N SER A 132 17.69 -5.76 -5.80
CA SER A 132 17.60 -5.64 -7.25
C SER A 132 16.60 -6.63 -7.85
N TRP A 133 16.06 -6.28 -9.02
CA TRP A 133 15.22 -7.15 -9.85
C TRP A 133 15.97 -8.37 -10.44
N SER A 134 17.25 -8.53 -10.11
CA SER A 134 18.01 -9.76 -10.34
C SER A 134 17.74 -10.85 -9.29
N GLY A 135 16.98 -10.55 -8.23
CA GLY A 135 16.81 -11.44 -7.07
C GLY A 135 17.96 -11.38 -6.07
N LEU A 136 18.95 -10.51 -6.30
CA LEU A 136 20.09 -10.31 -5.41
C LEU A 136 19.83 -9.14 -4.45
N CYS A 137 20.20 -9.34 -3.19
CA CYS A 137 20.29 -8.26 -2.20
C CYS A 137 21.77 -8.05 -1.84
N LYS A 138 22.30 -6.85 -2.01
CA LYS A 138 23.71 -6.52 -1.74
C LYS A 138 23.81 -5.59 -0.54
N ILE A 139 24.77 -5.86 0.34
CA ILE A 139 25.08 -5.02 1.50
C ILE A 139 26.32 -4.19 1.16
N TRP A 140 26.23 -2.89 1.44
CA TRP A 140 27.29 -1.92 1.22
C TRP A 140 27.62 -1.20 2.52
N THR A 141 28.86 -0.78 2.69
CA THR A 141 29.28 0.09 3.80
C THR A 141 28.90 1.54 3.53
N VAL A 142 28.67 2.28 4.61
CA VAL A 142 28.42 3.73 4.62
C VAL A 142 29.51 4.38 5.47
N PRO A 143 30.16 5.47 5.01
CA PRO A 143 29.90 6.23 3.78
C PRO A 143 30.66 5.73 2.54
N ASP A 144 31.60 4.81 2.69
CA ASP A 144 32.57 4.45 1.63
C ASP A 144 31.98 3.72 0.42
N CYS A 145 30.70 3.37 0.43
CA CYS A 145 30.02 2.70 -0.68
C CYS A 145 30.71 1.35 -1.09
N ARG A 146 31.42 0.67 -0.18
CA ARG A 146 32.13 -0.61 -0.47
C ARG A 146 31.22 -1.81 -0.33
N HIS A 147 31.27 -2.73 -1.30
CA HIS A 147 30.52 -3.98 -1.26
C HIS A 147 31.03 -4.88 -0.13
N VAL A 148 30.12 -5.32 0.73
CA VAL A 148 30.42 -6.22 1.84
C VAL A 148 30.04 -7.65 1.47
N ARG A 149 28.81 -7.84 1.02
CA ARG A 149 28.26 -9.18 0.76
C ARG A 149 27.08 -9.13 -0.21
N THR A 150 26.93 -10.20 -0.98
CA THR A 150 25.72 -10.47 -1.76
C THR A 150 24.94 -11.60 -1.10
N LEU A 151 23.68 -11.32 -0.77
CA LEU A 151 22.69 -12.28 -0.31
C LEU A 151 21.93 -12.82 -1.52
N ARG A 152 21.76 -14.14 -1.55
CA ARG A 152 21.06 -14.90 -2.60
C ARG A 152 19.96 -15.71 -1.92
N GLY A 153 18.79 -15.79 -2.53
CA GLY A 153 17.67 -16.54 -1.97
C GLY A 153 16.34 -16.27 -2.65
N HIS A 154 16.21 -15.13 -3.33
CA HIS A 154 15.06 -14.82 -4.18
C HIS A 154 15.37 -15.24 -5.62
N THR A 155 14.42 -15.93 -6.25
CA THR A 155 14.42 -16.34 -7.66
C THR A 155 13.16 -15.84 -8.35
#